data_AF-A0A2Z6BX32-F1
#
_entry.id   AF-A0A2Z6BX32-F1
#
_cell.length_a   1.000
_cell.length_b   1.000
_cell.length_c   1.000
_cell.angle_alpha   90.00
_cell.angle_beta   90.00
_cell.angle_gamma   90.00
#
_symmetry.space_group_name_H-M   'P 1'
#
loop_
_entity.id
_entity.type
_entity.pdbx_description
1 polymer ?
#
loop_
_entity_poly.entity_id
_entity_poly.type
_entity_poly.pdbx_seq_one_letter_code
_entity_poly.pdbx_strand_id
1 'polypeptide(L)'
;MLLQSANGGNKMSQSTITFRIPEDEKELVLEYAKAHNSSLTELYRKAVLDKIEDEIDLKTLRNAIEISKEKKEIGISQEEMENLLNEI
;
A
#
# COMPACT_ATOMS: atom_id res chain seq x y z
N MET A 1 -22.92 -27.59 36.14
CA MET A 1 -22.70 -26.16 35.83
C MET A 1 -21.20 -25.92 35.90
N LEU A 2 -20.53 -25.92 34.74
CA LEU A 2 -19.17 -25.44 34.57
C LEU A 2 -19.13 -24.76 33.19
N LEU A 3 -19.18 -23.43 33.22
CA LEU A 3 -19.00 -22.55 32.07
C LEU A 3 -17.56 -22.73 31.57
N GLN A 4 -17.40 -23.23 30.35
CA GLN A 4 -16.13 -23.07 29.63
C GLN A 4 -16.13 -21.69 29.01
N SER A 5 -15.22 -20.85 29.51
CA SER A 5 -14.97 -19.48 29.12
C SER A 5 -14.70 -19.39 27.62
N ALA A 6 -15.54 -18.63 26.92
CA ALA A 6 -15.25 -18.15 25.58
C ALA A 6 -14.04 -17.20 25.66
N ASN A 7 -12.87 -17.65 25.21
CA ASN A 7 -11.73 -16.78 24.96
C ASN A 7 -11.63 -16.52 23.45
N GLY A 8 -12.58 -15.73 22.96
CA GLY A 8 -12.55 -15.16 21.61
C GLY A 8 -11.52 -14.04 21.51
N GLY A 9 -10.24 -14.38 21.66
CA GLY A 9 -9.15 -13.48 21.26
C GLY A 9 -9.10 -13.48 19.74
N ASN A 10 -9.38 -12.34 19.11
CA ASN A 10 -9.23 -12.17 17.68
C ASN A 10 -7.75 -12.41 17.31
N LYS A 11 -7.45 -13.62 16.86
CA LYS A 11 -6.10 -14.03 16.49
C LYS A 11 -5.81 -13.38 15.13
N MET A 12 -5.11 -12.24 15.14
CA MET A 12 -4.50 -11.69 13.92
C MET A 12 -3.75 -12.84 13.25
N SER A 13 -4.23 -13.33 12.11
CA SER A 13 -3.65 -14.46 11.42
C SER A 13 -2.31 -14.03 10.83
N GLN A 14 -1.22 -14.38 11.52
CA GLN A 14 0.12 -14.24 10.97
C GLN A 14 0.32 -15.30 9.87
N SER A 15 0.58 -14.83 8.65
CA SER A 15 0.93 -15.68 7.51
C SER A 15 2.44 -15.60 7.27
N THR A 16 3.08 -16.75 7.08
CA THR A 16 4.52 -16.84 6.80
C THR A 16 4.74 -17.08 5.32
N ILE A 17 5.61 -16.27 4.71
CA ILE A 17 6.07 -16.45 3.34
C ILE A 17 7.53 -16.90 3.40
N THR A 18 7.84 -18.02 2.75
CA THR A 18 9.21 -18.53 2.62
C THR A 18 9.55 -18.62 1.14
N PHE A 19 10.64 -17.99 0.73
CA PHE A 19 11.18 -18.09 -0.62
C PHE A 19 12.69 -18.32 -0.54
N ARG A 20 13.25 -18.95 -1.58
CA ARG A 20 14.68 -19.21 -1.66
C ARG A 20 15.34 -18.10 -2.46
N ILE A 21 16.41 -17.56 -1.93
CA ILE A 21 17.28 -16.61 -2.61
C ILE A 21 18.72 -17.14 -2.61
N PRO A 22 19.53 -16.76 -3.61
CA PRO A 22 20.98 -16.88 -3.57
C PRO A 22 21.58 -16.23 -2.30
N GLU A 23 22.73 -16.75 -1.84
CA GLU A 23 23.35 -16.26 -0.59
C GLU A 23 23.95 -14.86 -0.76
N ASP A 24 24.46 -14.54 -1.95
CA ASP A 24 24.96 -13.21 -2.31
C ASP A 24 23.84 -12.15 -2.31
N GLU A 25 22.65 -12.48 -2.85
CA GLU A 25 21.47 -11.61 -2.76
C GLU A 25 21.07 -11.39 -1.30
N LYS A 26 21.09 -12.45 -0.48
CA LYS A 26 20.77 -12.35 0.95
C LYS A 26 21.73 -11.42 1.69
N GLU A 27 23.03 -11.55 1.45
CA GLU A 27 24.05 -10.67 2.05
C GLU A 27 23.82 -9.20 1.67
N LEU A 28 23.61 -8.94 0.39
CA LEU A 28 23.34 -7.59 -0.11
C LEU A 28 22.11 -6.94 0.56
N VAL A 29 20.99 -7.67 0.62
CA VAL A 29 19.76 -7.13 1.21
C VAL A 29 19.92 -6.93 2.72
N LEU A 30 20.67 -7.78 3.41
CA LEU A 30 20.97 -7.61 4.83
C LEU A 30 21.84 -6.39 5.12
N GLU A 31 22.84 -6.10 4.29
CA GLU A 31 23.65 -4.89 4.43
C GLU A 31 22.82 -3.63 4.19
N TYR A 32 21.99 -3.64 3.15
CA TYR A 32 21.05 -2.55 2.88
C TYR A 32 20.09 -2.33 4.07
N ALA A 33 19.50 -3.40 4.60
CA ALA A 33 18.62 -3.32 5.77
C ALA A 33 19.29 -2.66 6.98
N LYS A 34 20.55 -3.04 7.27
CA LYS A 34 21.35 -2.44 8.35
C LYS A 34 21.61 -0.95 8.10
N ALA A 35 22.02 -0.58 6.89
CA ALA A 35 22.29 0.82 6.54
C ALA A 35 21.05 1.72 6.69
N HIS A 36 19.87 1.15 6.52
CA HIS A 36 18.59 1.86 6.59
C HIS A 36 17.80 1.63 7.90
N ASN A 37 18.41 1.02 8.93
CA ASN A 37 17.75 0.67 10.20
C ASN A 37 16.41 -0.09 10.02
N SER A 38 16.34 -0.97 9.03
CA SER A 38 15.15 -1.75 8.69
C SER A 38 15.42 -3.24 8.81
N SER A 39 14.35 -4.05 8.86
CA SER A 39 14.45 -5.51 8.84
C SER A 39 14.26 -6.07 7.42
N LEU A 40 14.79 -7.28 7.18
CA LEU A 40 14.60 -7.98 5.90
C LEU A 40 13.11 -8.13 5.54
N THR A 41 12.30 -8.53 6.51
CA THR A 41 10.85 -8.69 6.36
C THR A 41 10.16 -7.39 6.00
N GLU A 42 10.59 -6.27 6.60
CA GLU A 42 10.02 -4.95 6.32
C GLU A 42 10.36 -4.49 4.90
N LEU A 43 11.61 -4.65 4.48
CA LEU A 43 12.04 -4.31 3.12
C LEU A 43 11.25 -5.06 2.06
N TYR A 44 11.16 -6.40 2.17
CA TYR A 44 10.42 -7.20 1.21
C TYR A 44 8.93 -6.88 1.23
N ARG A 45 8.33 -6.71 2.41
CA ARG A 45 6.92 -6.34 2.53
C ARG A 45 6.66 -5.00 1.85
N LYS A 46 7.48 -4.00 2.15
CA LYS A 46 7.35 -2.67 1.57
C LYS A 46 7.52 -2.71 0.05
N ALA A 47 8.60 -3.30 -0.46
CA ALA A 47 8.85 -3.37 -1.90
C ALA A 47 7.70 -4.07 -2.67
N VAL A 48 7.12 -5.13 -2.10
CA VAL A 48 5.98 -5.83 -2.71
C VAL A 48 4.72 -4.97 -2.64
N LEU A 49 4.42 -4.34 -1.50
CA LEU A 49 3.23 -3.51 -1.35
C LEU A 49 3.30 -2.25 -2.22
N ASP A 50 4.44 -1.55 -2.23
CA ASP A 50 4.66 -0.36 -3.07
C ASP A 50 4.41 -0.72 -4.55
N LYS A 51 4.90 -1.89 -5.01
CA LYS A 51 4.67 -2.36 -6.38
C LYS A 51 3.19 -2.64 -6.68
N ILE A 52 2.47 -3.23 -5.73
CA ILE A 52 1.04 -3.51 -5.87
C ILE A 52 0.25 -2.18 -5.91
N GLU A 53 0.60 -1.24 -5.03
CA GLU A 53 -0.02 0.09 -4.95
C GLU A 53 0.20 0.86 -6.25
N ASP A 54 1.41 0.90 -6.80
CA ASP A 54 1.72 1.55 -8.08
C ASP A 54 0.81 1.06 -9.22
N GLU A 55 0.56 -0.26 -9.28
CA GLU A 55 -0.31 -0.86 -10.30
C GLU A 55 -1.78 -0.51 -10.10
N ILE A 56 -2.25 -0.49 -8.85
CA ILE A 56 -3.61 -0.11 -8.50
C ILE A 56 -3.84 1.38 -8.75
N ASP A 57 -2.92 2.24 -8.36
CA ASP A 57 -2.98 3.69 -8.53
C ASP A 57 -3.02 4.05 -10.01
N LEU A 58 -2.15 3.43 -10.82
CA LEU A 58 -2.12 3.67 -12.25
C LEU A 58 -3.42 3.21 -12.94
N LYS A 59 -3.99 2.09 -12.52
CA LYS A 59 -5.29 1.61 -13.01
C LYS A 59 -6.41 2.58 -12.60
N THR A 60 -6.41 3.02 -11.35
CA THR A 60 -7.41 3.93 -10.80
C THR A 60 -7.39 5.27 -11.53
N LEU A 61 -6.20 5.83 -11.76
CA LEU A 61 -6.01 7.06 -12.52
C LEU A 61 -6.55 6.93 -13.96
N ARG A 62 -6.23 5.82 -14.65
CA ARG A 62 -6.73 5.58 -16.01
C ARG A 62 -8.24 5.54 -16.07
N ASN A 63 -8.87 4.84 -15.13
CA ASN A 63 -10.33 4.77 -15.03
C ASN A 63 -10.94 6.15 -14.74
N ALA A 64 -10.34 6.94 -13.84
CA ALA A 64 -10.81 8.29 -13.54
C ALA A 64 -10.74 9.20 -14.78
N ILE A 65 -9.66 9.10 -15.56
CA ILE A 65 -9.50 9.84 -16.83
C ILE A 65 -10.59 9.43 -17.84
N GLU A 66 -10.90 8.14 -17.95
CA GLU A 66 -11.94 7.65 -18.85
C GLU A 66 -13.32 8.18 -18.46
N ILE A 67 -13.69 8.07 -17.17
CA ILE A 67 -14.96 8.60 -16.64
C ILE A 67 -15.06 10.10 -16.86
N SER A 68 -13.98 10.84 -16.61
CA SER A 68 -13.93 12.29 -16.80
C SER A 68 -14.17 12.68 -18.25
N LYS A 69 -13.58 11.93 -19.20
CA LYS A 69 -13.82 12.10 -20.65
C LYS A 69 -15.26 11.80 -21.04
N GLU A 70 -15.84 10.70 -20.53
CA GLU A 70 -17.23 10.33 -20.80
C GLU A 70 -18.21 11.39 -20.30
N LYS A 71 -17.98 11.90 -19.09
CA LYS A 71 -18.78 12.96 -18.48
C LYS A 71 -18.50 14.35 -19.06
N LYS A 72 -17.47 14.48 -19.91
CA LYS A 72 -17.01 15.77 -20.45
C LYS A 72 -16.74 16.79 -19.34
N GLU A 73 -16.17 16.31 -18.23
CA GLU A 73 -15.78 17.18 -17.13
C GLU A 73 -14.76 18.20 -17.64
N ILE A 74 -14.90 19.43 -17.18
CA ILE A 74 -13.98 20.52 -17.50
C ILE A 74 -13.09 20.80 -16.29
N GLY A 75 -11.80 20.99 -16.54
CA GLY A 75 -10.91 21.51 -15.51
C GLY A 75 -11.26 22.96 -15.22
N ILE A 76 -11.23 23.32 -13.94
CA ILE A 76 -11.27 24.71 -13.49
C ILE A 76 -9.85 25.18 -13.19
N SER A 77 -9.63 26.49 -13.25
CA SER A 77 -8.38 27.09 -12.78
C SER A 77 -8.23 26.94 -11.26
N GLN A 78 -7.00 27.10 -10.78
CA GLN A 78 -6.73 27.09 -9.35
C GLN A 78 -7.50 28.19 -8.61
N GLU A 79 -7.59 29.39 -9.16
CA GLU A 79 -8.33 30.52 -8.57
C GLU A 79 -9.83 30.21 -8.45
N GLU A 80 -10.44 29.63 -9.50
CA GLU A 80 -11.84 29.20 -9.45
C GLU A 80 -12.07 28.10 -8.41
N MET A 81 -11.10 27.18 -8.25
CA MET A 81 -11.18 26.14 -7.22
C MET A 81 -11.10 26.71 -5.81
N GLU A 82 -10.20 27.66 -5.57
CA GLU A 82 -10.07 28.34 -4.28
C GLU A 82 -11.34 29.14 -3.94
N ASN A 83 -11.93 29.82 -4.92
CA ASN A 83 -13.21 30.51 -4.75
C ASN A 83 -14.34 29.55 -4.37
N LEU A 84 -14.47 28.41 -5.07
CA LEU A 84 -15.47 27.39 -4.74
C LEU A 84 -15.31 26.82 -3.32
N LEU A 85 -14.07 26.61 -2.86
CA LEU A 85 -13.80 26.09 -1.52
C LEU A 85 -14.13 27.09 -0.41
N ASN A 86 -14.00 28.39 -0.68
CA ASN A 86 -14.34 29.45 0.26
C ASN A 86 -15.85 29.73 0.36
N GLU A 87 -16.65 29.16 -0.55
CA GLU A 87 -18.12 29.27 -0.57
C GLU A 87 -18.83 28.12 0.19
N ILE A 88 -18.10 27.12 0.68
CA ILE A 88 -18.61 25.95 1.43
C ILE A 88 -18.39 26.14 2.93
#